data_AF-A0A9D8GWE9-F1
#
_entry.id   AF-A0A9D8GWE9-F1
#
_cell.length_a   1.000
_cell.length_b   1.000
_cell.length_c   1.000
_cell.angle_alpha   90.00
_cell.angle_beta   90.00
_cell.angle_gamma   90.00
#
_symmetry.space_group_name_H-M   'P 1'
#
loop_
_entity.id
_entity.type
_entity.pdbx_description
1 polymer ?
#
loop_
_entity_poly.entity_id
_entity_poly.type
_entity_poly.pdbx_seq_one_letter_code
_entity_poly.pdbx_strand_id
1 'polypeptide(L)'
;MHHPPRRGPSPQMTGRLRTGCTPRCTGPRYTWASRCSVARRARGDASRSGGSARSGGSPPRMVSGPGSQMRITVSKTADPWPRRMVWTSTILLAISIPLWWVIVGYFQQAPTNSLSFSAMDGWCDPATQGVGVHCFGDFQVPRNLIETETLWTDPVISVGYTPVGLLPNVAARGLEAAGLGLRGSLIVFLVVMCLAMAIPALLTAIKGAPGARGPLPVLLFFAAAVPVLITFDRGNTVGFALPFLLLFVIYLARDPRWVAPVAAIAATAVKPQFILIVLALVAMRRMRDAALAAVGAVALIAVSFLAWPGSPIDNIRNWWGDVTTYGRTSGPDREVTNLSAVRAVWVLGDLLDGAPAFIGSLGRGIKDFAIQHPGVPGAVLLLVCVVGFVLRRGSIPRSIAVVIALALPALVPGVSYGYYLLFAVVVAVAICGPVEPSDLARGARAAGGLF
;
A
#
# COMPACT_ATOMS: atom_id res chain seq x y z
N MET A 1 15.43 -29.05 39.48
CA MET A 1 14.65 -28.53 40.63
C MET A 1 13.20 -28.39 40.20
N HIS A 2 12.35 -29.24 40.74
CA HIS A 2 10.93 -29.35 40.41
C HIS A 2 10.11 -28.33 41.20
N HIS A 3 9.21 -27.61 40.54
CA HIS A 3 8.05 -26.99 41.18
C HIS A 3 6.75 -27.51 40.54
N PRO A 4 5.72 -27.87 41.34
CA PRO A 4 4.51 -28.55 40.88
C PRO A 4 3.39 -27.57 40.50
N PRO A 5 2.34 -28.03 39.79
CA PRO A 5 1.21 -27.19 39.39
C PRO A 5 0.11 -27.18 40.48
N ARG A 6 -0.50 -26.01 40.71
CA ARG A 6 -1.73 -25.90 41.52
C ARG A 6 -2.97 -25.90 40.62
N ARG A 7 -3.89 -26.83 40.90
CA ARG A 7 -5.24 -26.92 40.33
C ARG A 7 -6.30 -26.43 41.34
N GLY A 8 -7.28 -25.70 40.80
CA GLY A 8 -8.70 -25.72 41.17
C GLY A 8 -9.17 -24.71 42.24
N PRO A 9 -10.49 -24.49 42.43
CA PRO A 9 -11.65 -24.85 41.57
C PRO A 9 -12.64 -23.68 41.30
N SER A 10 -13.51 -23.85 40.31
CA SER A 10 -14.87 -23.23 40.26
C SER A 10 -15.86 -24.24 40.90
N PRO A 11 -17.03 -23.86 41.49
CA PRO A 11 -18.22 -23.56 40.66
C PRO A 11 -19.38 -22.73 41.30
N GLN A 12 -20.34 -22.29 40.45
CA GLN A 12 -21.82 -22.16 40.66
C GLN A 12 -22.35 -21.13 41.71
N MET A 13 -23.55 -20.52 41.66
CA MET A 13 -24.78 -20.65 40.86
C MET A 13 -25.72 -19.44 41.16
N THR A 14 -26.71 -19.22 40.28
CA THR A 14 -28.09 -18.71 40.50
C THR A 14 -28.41 -17.26 40.88
N GLY A 15 -29.35 -16.68 40.11
CA GLY A 15 -30.21 -15.55 40.52
C GLY A 15 -31.14 -15.07 39.40
N ARG A 16 -32.38 -15.59 39.34
CA ARG A 16 -33.51 -15.09 38.53
C ARG A 16 -34.31 -14.04 39.32
N LEU A 17 -34.91 -13.07 38.61
CA LEU A 17 -36.29 -12.50 38.75
C LEU A 17 -36.42 -11.29 37.78
N ARG A 18 -37.30 -11.31 36.76
CA ARG A 18 -38.66 -10.68 36.67
C ARG A 18 -38.67 -9.19 37.08
N THR A 19 -39.25 -8.19 36.40
CA THR A 19 -40.35 -8.04 35.42
C THR A 19 -40.43 -6.55 35.04
N GLY A 20 -40.98 -6.20 33.87
CA GLY A 20 -41.84 -5.01 33.75
C GLY A 20 -41.54 -3.95 32.68
N CYS A 21 -42.60 -3.62 31.92
CA CYS A 21 -42.94 -2.33 31.30
C CYS A 21 -42.40 -1.99 29.90
N THR A 22 -43.31 -2.16 28.92
CA THR A 22 -43.46 -1.40 27.66
C THR A 22 -43.75 0.09 27.94
N PRO A 23 -43.44 1.01 27.00
CA PRO A 23 -44.52 1.48 26.10
C PRO A 23 -44.10 1.76 24.64
N ARG A 24 -45.13 1.74 23.78
CA ARG A 24 -45.20 2.24 22.40
C ARG A 24 -44.85 3.73 22.31
N CYS A 25 -44.30 4.18 21.18
CA CYS A 25 -44.65 5.46 20.52
C CYS A 25 -44.12 5.52 19.06
N THR A 26 -45.06 5.53 18.11
CA THR A 26 -45.24 6.44 16.94
C THR A 26 -44.04 7.03 16.17
N GLY A 27 -44.09 6.95 14.83
CA GLY A 27 -43.14 7.50 13.83
C GLY A 27 -43.06 9.03 13.73
N PRO A 28 -42.54 9.65 12.63
CA PRO A 28 -43.04 9.44 11.26
C PRO A 28 -41.99 9.41 10.13
N ARG A 29 -42.49 9.08 8.93
CA ARG A 29 -41.85 9.07 7.61
C ARG A 29 -41.54 10.49 7.12
N TYR A 30 -40.41 10.66 6.41
CA TYR A 30 -40.20 11.75 5.47
C TYR A 30 -39.74 11.21 4.10
N THR A 31 -40.56 11.50 3.09
CA THR A 31 -40.31 11.38 1.65
C THR A 31 -40.05 12.79 1.06
N TRP A 32 -39.58 12.84 -0.19
CA TRP A 32 -39.36 13.99 -1.09
C TRP A 32 -37.92 14.59 -1.09
N ALA A 33 -37.28 14.96 -2.20
CA ALA A 33 -37.69 15.10 -3.60
C ALA A 33 -36.47 14.97 -4.54
N SER A 34 -36.70 14.39 -5.71
CA SER A 34 -35.83 14.35 -6.89
C SER A 34 -35.79 15.71 -7.61
N ARG A 35 -34.58 16.21 -7.93
CA ARG A 35 -34.39 17.35 -8.84
C ARG A 35 -34.22 16.87 -10.28
N CYS A 36 -35.17 17.23 -11.13
CA CYS A 36 -35.03 17.23 -12.59
C CYS A 36 -34.54 18.61 -13.04
N SER A 37 -33.43 18.65 -13.77
CA SER A 37 -33.03 19.81 -14.58
C SER A 37 -32.51 19.31 -15.91
N VAL A 38 -33.36 19.35 -16.94
CA VAL A 38 -32.97 19.15 -18.34
C VAL A 38 -33.17 20.45 -19.10
N ALA A 39 -32.09 20.84 -19.74
CA ALA A 39 -31.85 22.10 -20.40
C ALA A 39 -32.52 22.22 -21.78
N ARG A 40 -32.89 23.47 -22.09
CA ARG A 40 -33.31 23.95 -23.41
C ARG A 40 -32.22 23.73 -24.46
N ARG A 41 -32.62 23.27 -25.65
CA ARG A 41 -31.88 23.50 -26.92
C ARG A 41 -32.82 24.12 -27.93
N ALA A 42 -32.57 25.39 -28.25
CA ALA A 42 -33.06 26.05 -29.45
C ALA A 42 -32.19 25.61 -30.64
N ARG A 43 -32.82 25.32 -31.79
CA ARG A 43 -32.18 25.19 -33.10
C ARG A 43 -32.94 26.09 -34.08
N GLY A 44 -32.26 27.11 -34.57
CA GLY A 44 -32.41 27.78 -35.87
C GLY A 44 -30.97 28.09 -36.29
N ASP A 45 -30.54 28.19 -37.53
CA ASP A 45 -31.13 28.20 -38.87
C ASP A 45 -30.00 27.79 -39.83
N ALA A 46 -30.32 27.32 -41.03
CA ALA A 46 -29.37 27.36 -42.15
C ALA A 46 -30.11 27.33 -43.50
N SER A 47 -30.51 28.51 -43.98
CA SER A 47 -30.88 28.75 -45.37
C SER A 47 -29.72 29.45 -46.10
N ARG A 48 -29.34 28.88 -47.24
CA ARG A 48 -28.30 29.32 -48.17
C ARG A 48 -28.91 30.20 -49.28
N SER A 49 -28.31 31.36 -49.51
CA SER A 49 -28.32 32.16 -50.76
C SER A 49 -27.24 33.25 -50.56
N GLY A 50 -26.33 33.61 -51.46
CA GLY A 50 -26.38 33.73 -52.92
C GLY A 50 -26.14 35.22 -53.27
N GLY A 51 -25.10 35.55 -54.05
CA GLY A 51 -24.79 36.90 -54.59
C GLY A 51 -23.49 37.50 -54.02
N SER A 52 -22.42 37.80 -54.77
CA SER A 52 -22.20 38.59 -56.00
C SER A 52 -21.52 39.95 -55.70
N ALA A 53 -20.24 40.02 -56.06
CA ALA A 53 -19.51 41.12 -56.72
C ALA A 53 -19.37 42.55 -56.12
N ARG A 54 -18.11 43.02 -56.25
CA ARG A 54 -17.57 44.38 -56.53
C ARG A 54 -16.98 45.25 -55.40
N SER A 55 -15.71 45.61 -55.69
CA SER A 55 -15.03 46.92 -55.60
C SER A 55 -14.74 47.58 -54.26
N GLY A 56 -13.44 47.73 -53.98
CA GLY A 56 -12.77 49.03 -53.84
C GLY A 56 -13.15 49.91 -52.65
N GLY A 57 -12.30 49.92 -51.62
CA GLY A 57 -12.34 50.92 -50.55
C GLY A 57 -11.14 50.78 -49.61
N SER A 58 -10.31 51.82 -49.57
CA SER A 58 -9.10 51.99 -48.75
C SER A 58 -9.35 51.83 -47.23
N PRO A 59 -8.30 51.61 -46.41
CA PRO A 59 -8.42 51.03 -45.09
C PRO A 59 -8.78 52.05 -44.00
N PRO A 60 -9.58 51.69 -42.99
CA PRO A 60 -9.70 52.50 -41.79
C PRO A 60 -8.54 52.19 -40.83
N ARG A 61 -7.72 53.22 -40.58
CA ARG A 61 -6.86 53.35 -39.40
C ARG A 61 -7.67 53.02 -38.14
N MET A 62 -7.24 52.02 -37.37
CA MET A 62 -7.73 51.79 -36.02
C MET A 62 -6.61 52.00 -35.00
N VAL A 63 -6.70 53.17 -34.39
CA VAL A 63 -6.21 53.66 -33.10
C VAL A 63 -5.61 52.59 -32.18
N SER A 64 -4.31 52.72 -31.91
CA SER A 64 -3.60 52.09 -30.80
C SER A 64 -4.08 52.70 -29.46
N GLY A 65 -4.96 51.99 -28.75
CA GLY A 65 -5.35 52.33 -27.38
C GLY A 65 -4.24 51.97 -26.37
N PRO A 66 -4.04 52.77 -25.31
CA PRO A 66 -3.03 52.52 -24.29
C PRO A 66 -3.35 51.24 -23.53
N GLY A 67 -2.33 50.37 -23.43
CA GLY A 67 -2.42 49.05 -22.83
C GLY A 67 -3.02 49.05 -21.42
N SER A 68 -4.23 48.54 -21.30
CA SER A 68 -4.74 47.98 -20.07
C SER A 68 -3.93 46.71 -19.78
N GLN A 69 -2.85 46.85 -19.02
CA GLN A 69 -2.18 45.70 -18.39
C GLN A 69 -3.16 45.06 -17.42
N MET A 70 -3.99 44.17 -17.93
CA MET A 70 -4.76 43.23 -17.12
C MET A 70 -3.74 42.30 -16.47
N ARG A 71 -3.27 42.69 -15.28
CA ARG A 71 -2.61 41.77 -14.34
C ARG A 71 -3.63 40.71 -13.96
N ILE A 72 -3.74 39.68 -14.80
CA ILE A 72 -4.29 38.40 -14.37
C ILE A 72 -3.24 37.85 -13.42
N THR A 73 -3.46 38.10 -12.13
CA THR A 73 -2.86 37.32 -11.06
C THR A 73 -3.24 35.87 -11.32
N VAL A 74 -2.35 35.15 -12.02
CA VAL A 74 -2.37 33.69 -12.09
C VAL A 74 -2.43 33.24 -10.66
N SER A 75 -3.63 32.82 -10.22
CA SER A 75 -3.78 32.32 -8.87
C SER A 75 -2.89 31.09 -8.78
N LYS A 76 -1.78 31.23 -8.04
CA LYS A 76 -1.04 30.11 -7.45
C LYS A 76 -1.97 29.42 -6.45
N THR A 77 -3.12 28.91 -6.90
CA THR A 77 -3.83 27.87 -6.16
C THR A 77 -3.05 26.60 -6.43
N ALA A 78 -1.87 26.52 -5.81
CA ALA A 78 -1.23 25.25 -5.55
C ALA A 78 -2.33 24.34 -5.01
N ASP A 79 -2.55 23.23 -5.69
CA ASP A 79 -3.57 22.23 -5.36
C ASP A 79 -3.65 22.11 -3.83
N PRO A 80 -4.82 22.28 -3.18
CA PRO A 80 -4.90 22.26 -1.72
C PRO A 80 -4.44 20.92 -1.13
N TRP A 81 -4.31 19.87 -1.95
CA TRP A 81 -3.99 18.52 -1.51
C TRP A 81 -2.60 18.37 -0.87
N PRO A 82 -1.46 18.74 -1.50
CA PRO A 82 -0.15 18.59 -0.87
C PRO A 82 -0.02 19.42 0.40
N ARG A 83 -0.59 20.64 0.41
CA ARG A 83 -0.62 21.48 1.61
C ARG A 83 -1.40 20.80 2.74
N ARG A 84 -2.60 20.28 2.47
CA ARG A 84 -3.39 19.54 3.47
C ARG A 84 -2.65 18.32 3.98
N MET A 85 -2.04 17.53 3.09
CA MET A 85 -1.27 16.34 3.48
C MET A 85 -0.10 16.69 4.38
N VAL A 86 0.66 17.75 4.06
CA VAL A 86 1.74 18.24 4.93
C VAL A 86 1.19 18.66 6.30
N TRP A 87 0.11 19.46 6.36
CA TRP A 87 -0.49 19.86 7.63
C TRP A 87 -0.99 18.67 8.45
N THR A 88 -1.68 17.72 7.82
CA THR A 88 -2.16 16.50 8.49
C THR A 88 -0.98 15.68 9.01
N SER A 89 0.07 15.47 8.21
CA SER A 89 1.28 14.76 8.66
C SER A 89 1.97 15.48 9.82
N THR A 90 2.07 16.80 9.79
CA THR A 90 2.65 17.59 10.89
C THR A 90 1.82 17.46 12.17
N ILE A 91 0.49 17.52 12.09
CA ILE A 91 -0.40 17.33 13.24
C ILE A 91 -0.26 15.92 13.79
N LEU A 92 -0.27 14.90 12.93
CA LEU A 92 -0.09 13.51 13.34
C LEU A 92 1.27 13.29 14.00
N LEU A 93 2.33 13.92 13.50
CA LEU A 93 3.66 13.88 14.11
C LEU A 93 3.69 14.57 15.49
N ALA A 94 3.02 15.72 15.62
CA ALA A 94 2.91 16.43 16.89
C ALA A 94 2.15 15.62 17.95
N ILE A 95 1.21 14.76 17.54
CA ILE A 95 0.49 13.83 18.41
C ILE A 95 1.35 12.58 18.69
N SER A 96 2.07 12.06 17.70
CA SER A 96 2.82 10.81 17.83
C SER A 96 3.99 10.91 18.80
N ILE A 97 4.67 12.07 18.86
CA ILE A 97 5.84 12.25 19.74
C ILE A 97 5.46 12.13 21.24
N PRO A 98 4.46 12.88 21.77
CA PRO A 98 4.01 12.70 23.14
C PRO A 98 3.50 11.29 23.45
N LEU A 99 2.75 10.67 22.51
CA LEU A 99 2.26 9.31 22.69
C LEU A 99 3.41 8.30 22.77
N TRP A 100 4.41 8.42 21.90
CA TRP A 100 5.60 7.58 21.95
C TRP A 100 6.38 7.76 23.25
N TRP A 101 6.52 9.00 23.74
CA TRP A 101 7.12 9.27 25.05
C TRP A 101 6.35 8.61 26.20
N VAL A 102 5.02 8.65 26.19
CA VAL A 102 4.18 7.96 27.18
C VAL A 102 4.36 6.44 27.09
N ILE A 103 4.35 5.87 25.88
CA ILE A 103 4.54 4.43 25.65
C ILE A 103 5.91 3.97 26.20
N VAL A 104 6.98 4.69 25.83
CA VAL A 104 8.34 4.34 26.27
C VAL A 104 8.52 4.58 27.77
N GLY A 105 8.10 5.75 28.26
CA GLY A 105 8.37 6.18 29.64
C GLY A 105 7.46 5.52 30.67
N TYR A 106 6.17 5.39 30.39
CA TYR A 106 5.19 4.94 31.39
C TYR A 106 4.91 3.45 31.28
N PHE A 107 4.90 2.91 30.07
CA PHE A 107 4.69 1.49 29.83
C PHE A 107 6.00 0.70 29.70
N GLN A 108 7.15 1.37 29.83
CA GLN A 108 8.49 0.75 29.80
C GLN A 108 8.73 -0.08 28.53
N GLN A 109 8.06 0.27 27.43
CA GLN A 109 8.26 -0.39 26.15
C GLN A 109 9.55 0.13 25.51
N ALA A 110 10.45 -0.78 25.12
CA ALA A 110 11.68 -0.39 24.45
C ALA A 110 11.37 0.46 23.20
N PRO A 111 12.06 1.59 22.97
CA PRO A 111 11.82 2.48 21.83
C PRO A 111 11.84 1.77 20.46
N THR A 112 12.69 0.77 20.32
CA THR A 112 12.80 -0.06 19.11
C THR A 112 11.57 -0.96 18.94
N ASN A 113 11.07 -1.53 20.02
CA ASN A 113 9.92 -2.44 20.03
C ASN A 113 8.58 -1.71 19.90
N SER A 114 8.55 -0.39 20.12
CA SER A 114 7.36 0.43 19.83
C SER A 114 7.30 0.89 18.38
N LEU A 115 8.44 0.88 17.68
CA LEU A 115 8.53 1.20 16.25
C LEU A 115 8.45 -0.04 15.36
N SER A 116 9.05 -1.15 15.78
CA SER A 116 9.22 -2.39 15.02
C SER A 116 8.99 -3.61 15.92
N PHE A 117 9.55 -4.75 15.54
CA PHE A 117 9.49 -6.02 16.26
C PHE A 117 10.52 -6.05 17.39
N SER A 118 10.39 -7.02 18.30
CA SER A 118 11.44 -7.29 19.28
C SER A 118 12.75 -7.63 18.56
N ALA A 119 13.85 -7.00 18.98
CA ALA A 119 15.18 -7.30 18.43
C ALA A 119 15.60 -8.75 18.74
N MET A 120 15.27 -9.23 19.94
CA MET A 120 15.43 -10.62 20.36
C MET A 120 14.10 -11.34 20.17
N ASP A 121 13.81 -11.71 18.93
CA ASP A 121 12.59 -12.42 18.53
C ASP A 121 12.72 -13.96 18.57
N GLY A 122 13.91 -14.47 18.94
CA GLY A 122 14.19 -15.88 19.11
C GLY A 122 14.36 -16.68 17.82
N TRP A 123 14.38 -16.00 16.66
CA TRP A 123 14.52 -16.67 15.35
C TRP A 123 15.97 -16.96 14.95
N CYS A 124 16.94 -16.51 15.75
CA CYS A 124 18.36 -16.72 15.49
C CYS A 124 19.18 -16.70 16.78
N ASP A 125 20.42 -17.16 16.71
CA ASP A 125 21.47 -16.82 17.68
C ASP A 125 22.07 -15.45 17.31
N PRO A 126 21.83 -14.37 18.08
CA PRO A 126 22.32 -13.04 17.74
C PRO A 126 23.86 -12.96 17.67
N ALA A 127 24.56 -13.80 18.43
CA ALA A 127 26.02 -13.78 18.50
C ALA A 127 26.66 -14.14 17.16
N THR A 128 26.08 -15.10 16.45
CA THR A 128 26.63 -15.68 15.22
C THR A 128 25.83 -15.30 13.96
N GLN A 129 24.52 -15.08 14.10
CA GLN A 129 23.60 -14.90 12.98
C GLN A 129 23.04 -13.47 12.88
N GLY A 130 23.06 -12.71 13.97
CA GLY A 130 22.54 -11.35 14.05
C GLY A 130 23.59 -10.23 13.90
N VAL A 131 23.13 -8.98 14.05
CA VAL A 131 23.98 -7.80 14.26
C VAL A 131 23.64 -7.19 15.62
N GLY A 132 24.60 -7.21 16.54
CA GLY A 132 24.32 -6.90 17.94
C GLY A 132 23.35 -7.93 18.53
N VAL A 133 22.24 -7.46 19.08
CA VAL A 133 21.16 -8.31 19.62
C VAL A 133 20.04 -8.62 18.60
N HIS A 134 20.14 -8.09 17.38
CA HIS A 134 19.04 -8.11 16.41
C HIS A 134 19.12 -9.31 15.46
N CYS A 135 18.02 -10.04 15.32
CA CYS A 135 17.97 -11.28 14.53
C CYS A 135 17.49 -11.15 13.08
N PHE A 136 16.83 -10.05 12.68
CA PHE A 136 16.33 -9.84 11.31
C PHE A 136 15.47 -11.04 10.82
N GLY A 137 14.42 -11.38 11.57
CA GLY A 137 13.66 -12.62 11.35
C GLY A 137 13.12 -12.81 9.93
N ASP A 138 12.76 -11.74 9.20
CA ASP A 138 12.25 -11.88 7.83
C ASP A 138 13.36 -12.17 6.79
N PHE A 139 14.64 -12.03 7.18
CA PHE A 139 15.78 -12.54 6.44
C PHE A 139 16.12 -13.98 6.85
N GLN A 140 16.18 -14.25 8.16
CA GLN A 140 16.63 -15.55 8.69
C GLN A 140 15.65 -16.68 8.40
N VAL A 141 14.35 -16.44 8.60
CA VAL A 141 13.33 -17.50 8.42
C VAL A 141 13.35 -18.03 6.99
N PRO A 142 13.24 -17.21 5.91
CA PRO A 142 13.32 -17.74 4.56
C PRO A 142 14.70 -18.34 4.24
N ARG A 143 15.80 -17.76 4.75
CA ARG A 143 17.15 -18.28 4.53
C ARG A 143 17.31 -19.70 5.09
N ASN A 144 16.82 -19.97 6.30
CA ASN A 144 16.88 -21.29 6.91
C ASN A 144 15.98 -22.30 6.18
N LEU A 145 14.80 -21.86 5.73
CA LEU A 145 13.86 -22.75 5.05
C LEU A 145 14.32 -23.11 3.62
N ILE A 146 15.12 -22.27 2.96
CA ILE A 146 15.74 -22.59 1.65
C ILE A 146 16.65 -23.82 1.76
N GLU A 147 17.18 -24.15 2.95
CA GLU A 147 18.00 -25.35 3.16
C GLU A 147 17.17 -26.64 3.26
N THR A 148 15.85 -26.51 3.37
CA THR A 148 14.94 -27.63 3.49
C THR A 148 14.24 -27.89 2.15
N GLU A 149 14.12 -29.16 1.76
CA GLU A 149 13.29 -29.54 0.60
C GLU A 149 11.78 -29.27 0.83
N THR A 150 11.43 -28.92 2.07
CA THR A 150 10.08 -28.86 2.62
C THR A 150 9.53 -27.44 2.80
N LEU A 151 10.05 -26.47 2.05
CA LEU A 151 9.79 -25.03 2.22
C LEU A 151 8.32 -24.65 2.49
N TRP A 152 7.36 -25.27 1.78
CA TRP A 152 5.91 -25.01 1.92
C TRP A 152 5.14 -26.14 2.59
N THR A 153 5.83 -27.13 3.16
CA THR A 153 5.20 -28.27 3.85
C THR A 153 5.36 -28.20 5.37
N ASP A 154 6.04 -27.16 5.88
CA ASP A 154 6.21 -26.96 7.32
C ASP A 154 4.87 -26.57 7.97
N PRO A 155 4.33 -27.37 8.89
CA PRO A 155 3.04 -27.09 9.52
C PRO A 155 3.09 -25.96 10.55
N VAL A 156 4.29 -25.53 10.96
CA VAL A 156 4.53 -24.50 11.98
C VAL A 156 4.76 -23.15 11.31
N ILE A 157 5.51 -23.10 10.21
CA ILE A 157 5.89 -21.86 9.54
C ILE A 157 5.24 -21.80 8.15
N SER A 158 4.26 -20.92 8.01
CA SER A 158 3.63 -20.67 6.71
C SER A 158 4.41 -19.62 5.92
N VAL A 159 4.91 -19.99 4.74
CA VAL A 159 5.77 -19.15 3.91
C VAL A 159 5.01 -18.68 2.68
N GLY A 160 4.46 -17.45 2.74
CA GLY A 160 3.76 -16.83 1.61
C GLY A 160 4.65 -16.39 0.43
N TYR A 161 5.89 -16.88 0.32
CA TYR A 161 6.85 -16.50 -0.71
C TYR A 161 6.80 -17.49 -1.88
N THR A 162 6.89 -16.97 -3.10
CA THR A 162 7.12 -17.77 -4.31
C THR A 162 8.63 -18.00 -4.50
N PRO A 163 9.06 -19.00 -5.29
CA PRO A 163 10.47 -19.24 -5.57
C PRO A 163 11.20 -17.98 -6.08
N VAL A 164 10.60 -17.25 -7.02
CA VAL A 164 11.15 -15.99 -7.52
C VAL A 164 11.26 -14.90 -6.44
N GLY A 165 10.34 -14.88 -5.48
CA GLY A 165 10.38 -13.95 -4.34
C GLY A 165 11.47 -14.25 -3.32
N LEU A 166 12.03 -15.47 -3.36
CA LEU A 166 13.13 -15.90 -2.51
C LEU A 166 14.51 -15.62 -3.13
N LEU A 167 14.59 -15.11 -4.36
CA LEU A 167 15.85 -14.83 -5.03
C LEU A 167 16.81 -13.97 -4.19
N PRO A 168 16.39 -12.92 -3.46
CA PRO A 168 17.29 -12.18 -2.58
C PRO A 168 17.92 -13.05 -1.48
N ASN A 169 17.15 -13.97 -0.89
CA ASN A 169 17.63 -14.88 0.15
C ASN A 169 18.50 -16.00 -0.44
N VAL A 170 18.17 -16.52 -1.63
CA VAL A 170 19.01 -17.48 -2.37
C VAL A 170 20.34 -16.86 -2.73
N ALA A 171 20.36 -15.61 -3.21
CA ALA A 171 21.59 -14.88 -3.50
C ALA A 171 22.44 -14.67 -2.25
N ALA A 172 21.83 -14.28 -1.12
CA ALA A 172 22.53 -14.18 0.15
C ALA A 172 23.15 -15.52 0.59
N ARG A 173 22.43 -16.63 0.41
CA ARG A 173 22.96 -17.97 0.68
C ARG A 173 24.15 -18.31 -0.22
N GLY A 174 24.09 -17.94 -1.50
CA GLY A 174 25.22 -18.07 -2.42
C GLY A 174 26.46 -17.30 -1.95
N LEU A 175 26.28 -16.07 -1.45
CA LEU A 175 27.37 -15.28 -0.87
C LEU A 175 27.94 -15.90 0.42
N GLU A 176 27.07 -16.44 1.27
CA GLU A 176 27.48 -17.19 2.46
C GLU A 176 28.37 -18.38 2.06
N ALA A 177 27.95 -19.18 1.07
CA ALA A 177 28.71 -20.32 0.54
C ALA A 177 30.01 -19.91 -0.16
N ALA A 178 30.06 -18.70 -0.73
CA ALA A 178 31.26 -18.11 -1.33
C ALA A 178 32.29 -17.58 -0.30
N GLY A 179 32.02 -17.74 1.01
CA GLY A 179 32.98 -17.45 2.07
C GLY A 179 32.74 -16.14 2.84
N LEU A 180 31.69 -15.38 2.54
CA LEU A 180 31.34 -14.18 3.35
C LEU A 180 30.80 -14.55 4.74
N GLY A 181 30.39 -15.81 4.93
CA GLY A 181 29.69 -16.26 6.12
C GLY A 181 28.31 -15.63 6.27
N LEU A 182 27.57 -16.05 7.30
CA LEU A 182 26.17 -15.66 7.47
C LEU A 182 26.04 -14.15 7.73
N ARG A 183 26.79 -13.63 8.71
CA ARG A 183 26.78 -12.19 9.05
C ARG A 183 27.21 -11.31 7.86
N GLY A 184 28.22 -11.73 7.09
CA GLY A 184 28.64 -11.00 5.89
C GLY A 184 27.55 -10.97 4.83
N SER A 185 26.90 -12.10 4.57
CA SER A 185 25.78 -12.18 3.61
C SER A 185 24.58 -11.32 4.04
N LEU A 186 24.24 -11.29 5.33
CA LEU A 186 23.20 -10.42 5.90
C LEU A 186 23.54 -8.94 5.68
N ILE A 187 24.77 -8.51 5.97
CA ILE A 187 25.19 -7.12 5.76
C ILE A 187 25.04 -6.74 4.28
N VAL A 188 25.48 -7.58 3.36
CA VAL A 188 25.32 -7.32 1.92
C VAL A 188 23.83 -7.24 1.54
N PHE A 189 23.01 -8.17 2.02
CA PHE A 189 21.56 -8.15 1.80
C PHE A 189 20.94 -6.82 2.26
N LEU A 190 21.26 -6.37 3.48
CA LEU A 190 20.76 -5.13 4.07
C LEU A 190 21.24 -3.89 3.30
N VAL A 191 22.49 -3.87 2.84
CA VAL A 191 23.03 -2.77 2.02
C VAL A 191 22.31 -2.70 0.68
N VAL A 192 22.18 -3.81 -0.05
CA VAL A 192 21.49 -3.82 -1.36
C VAL A 192 20.02 -3.45 -1.19
N MET A 193 19.35 -3.93 -0.14
CA MET A 193 17.98 -3.56 0.18
C MET A 193 17.84 -2.06 0.49
N CYS A 194 18.76 -1.51 1.29
CA CYS A 194 18.80 -0.06 1.59
C CYS A 194 19.00 0.77 0.32
N LEU A 195 19.92 0.36 -0.56
CA LEU A 195 20.13 1.01 -1.85
C LEU A 195 18.88 0.95 -2.73
N ALA A 196 18.21 -0.20 -2.81
CA ALA A 196 16.96 -0.34 -3.55
C ALA A 196 15.88 0.60 -3.00
N MET A 197 15.73 0.66 -1.67
CA MET A 197 14.79 1.54 -1.02
C MET A 197 15.16 3.04 -1.18
N ALA A 198 16.43 3.39 -1.34
CA ALA A 198 16.89 4.76 -1.53
C ALA A 198 16.67 5.30 -2.96
N ILE A 199 16.42 4.45 -3.96
CA ILE A 199 16.22 4.84 -5.38
C ILE A 199 15.21 5.99 -5.56
N PRO A 200 14.01 5.99 -4.94
CA PRO A 200 13.08 7.11 -5.07
C PRO A 200 13.68 8.45 -4.64
N ALA A 201 14.44 8.47 -3.54
CA ALA A 201 15.10 9.68 -3.05
C ALA A 201 16.24 10.13 -3.98
N LEU A 202 17.06 9.18 -4.44
CA LEU A 202 18.15 9.46 -5.40
C LEU A 202 17.61 10.02 -6.73
N LEU A 203 16.48 9.51 -7.23
CA LEU A 203 15.87 10.03 -8.45
C LEU A 203 15.36 11.48 -8.30
N THR A 204 14.88 11.85 -7.11
CA THR A 204 14.53 13.27 -6.82
C THR A 204 15.77 14.14 -6.72
N ALA A 205 16.88 13.60 -6.19
CA ALA A 205 18.18 14.27 -6.11
C ALA A 205 18.72 14.65 -7.49
N ILE A 206 18.81 13.66 -8.37
CA ILE A 206 19.41 13.80 -9.71
C ILE A 206 18.64 14.81 -10.56
N LYS A 207 17.32 14.90 -10.38
CA LYS A 207 16.46 15.80 -11.14
C LYS A 207 16.46 17.25 -10.64
N GLY A 208 17.27 17.57 -9.61
CA GLY A 208 17.63 18.95 -9.27
C GLY A 208 16.46 19.81 -8.77
N ALA A 209 15.47 19.23 -8.10
CA ALA A 209 14.36 20.00 -7.54
C ALA A 209 14.87 21.02 -6.50
N PRO A 210 14.64 22.33 -6.65
CA PRO A 210 15.16 23.31 -5.71
C PRO A 210 14.33 23.38 -4.40
N GLY A 211 15.00 23.73 -3.30
CA GLY A 211 14.38 24.07 -2.02
C GLY A 211 13.77 22.89 -1.25
N ALA A 212 12.58 23.08 -0.67
CA ALA A 212 11.86 22.05 0.12
C ALA A 212 11.45 20.79 -0.68
N ARG A 213 11.67 20.79 -2.00
CA ARG A 213 11.48 19.63 -2.90
C ARG A 213 12.79 18.94 -3.27
N GLY A 214 13.91 19.43 -2.74
CA GLY A 214 15.23 18.91 -3.05
C GLY A 214 15.53 17.54 -2.46
N PRO A 215 16.69 16.96 -2.81
CA PRO A 215 17.11 15.64 -2.35
C PRO A 215 17.05 15.46 -0.84
N LEU A 216 17.51 16.47 -0.10
CA LEU A 216 17.75 16.35 1.33
C LEU A 216 16.45 16.11 2.12
N PRO A 217 15.36 16.88 1.95
CA PRO A 217 14.07 16.56 2.56
C PRO A 217 13.54 15.17 2.22
N VAL A 218 13.70 14.72 0.96
CA VAL A 218 13.22 13.38 0.54
C VAL A 218 14.07 12.28 1.14
N LEU A 219 15.40 12.45 1.22
CA LEU A 219 16.32 11.54 1.88
C LEU A 219 16.06 11.47 3.39
N LEU A 220 15.80 12.61 4.04
CA LEU A 220 15.46 12.66 5.47
C LEU A 220 14.10 11.99 5.73
N PHE A 221 13.09 12.27 4.91
CA PHE A 221 11.80 11.60 4.99
C PHE A 221 11.95 10.10 4.79
N PHE A 222 12.76 9.68 3.82
CA PHE A 222 13.07 8.28 3.56
C PHE A 222 13.75 7.61 4.77
N ALA A 223 14.84 8.19 5.27
CA ALA A 223 15.61 7.63 6.37
C ALA A 223 14.81 7.59 7.69
N ALA A 224 13.91 8.55 7.91
CA ALA A 224 13.07 8.62 9.09
C ALA A 224 11.71 7.93 8.92
N ALA A 225 11.37 7.44 7.72
CA ALA A 225 10.08 6.81 7.48
C ALA A 225 10.01 5.48 8.24
N VAL A 226 9.07 5.40 9.19
CA VAL A 226 8.75 4.17 9.94
C VAL A 226 8.67 2.92 9.04
N PRO A 227 7.99 2.89 7.88
CA PRO A 227 7.99 1.70 7.04
C PRO A 227 9.37 1.32 6.49
N VAL A 228 10.25 2.28 6.21
CA VAL A 228 11.64 2.02 5.77
C VAL A 228 12.44 1.40 6.91
N LEU A 229 12.33 1.99 8.10
CA LEU A 229 13.00 1.49 9.31
C LEU A 229 12.56 0.07 9.64
N ILE A 230 11.25 -0.20 9.70
CA ILE A 230 10.72 -1.55 9.97
C ILE A 230 11.18 -2.56 8.90
N THR A 231 11.18 -2.16 7.62
CA THR A 231 11.64 -3.03 6.53
C THR A 231 13.11 -3.41 6.71
N PHE A 232 13.94 -2.40 7.02
CA PHE A 232 15.37 -2.57 7.24
C PHE A 232 15.65 -3.43 8.48
N ASP A 233 15.03 -3.08 9.59
CA ASP A 233 15.12 -3.77 10.88
C ASP A 233 14.74 -5.24 10.75
N ARG A 234 13.70 -5.56 9.97
CA ARG A 234 13.30 -6.96 9.74
C ARG A 234 14.12 -7.71 8.71
N GLY A 235 14.87 -7.02 7.85
CA GLY A 235 15.47 -7.64 6.67
C GLY A 235 14.41 -8.13 5.68
N ASN A 236 13.28 -7.44 5.57
CA ASN A 236 12.16 -7.91 4.75
C ASN A 236 12.34 -7.57 3.27
N THR A 237 12.29 -8.60 2.42
CA THR A 237 12.38 -8.49 0.95
C THR A 237 11.45 -7.48 0.29
N VAL A 238 10.36 -7.04 0.94
CA VAL A 238 9.47 -5.98 0.42
C VAL A 238 10.24 -4.70 0.04
N GLY A 239 11.38 -4.42 0.69
CA GLY A 239 12.24 -3.28 0.35
C GLY A 239 12.71 -3.29 -1.11
N PHE A 240 12.91 -4.48 -1.70
CA PHE A 240 13.28 -4.63 -3.12
C PHE A 240 12.13 -4.31 -4.08
N ALA A 241 10.88 -4.22 -3.62
CA ALA A 241 9.75 -3.88 -4.47
C ALA A 241 9.69 -2.38 -4.80
N LEU A 242 10.29 -1.53 -3.95
CA LEU A 242 10.13 -0.08 -4.02
C LEU A 242 10.52 0.56 -5.37
N PRO A 243 11.64 0.18 -6.01
CA PRO A 243 12.00 0.70 -7.33
C PRO A 243 10.93 0.39 -8.39
N PHE A 244 10.37 -0.82 -8.35
CA PHE A 244 9.36 -1.26 -9.30
C PHE A 244 8.02 -0.57 -9.05
N LEU A 245 7.62 -0.37 -7.79
CA LEU A 245 6.43 0.42 -7.46
C LEU A 245 6.57 1.87 -7.95
N LEU A 246 7.75 2.46 -7.82
CA LEU A 246 8.01 3.80 -8.34
C LEU A 246 7.94 3.85 -9.87
N LEU A 247 8.62 2.93 -10.57
CA LEU A 247 8.57 2.83 -12.02
C LEU A 247 7.13 2.64 -12.51
N PHE A 248 6.36 1.78 -11.83
CA PHE A 248 4.94 1.57 -12.12
C PHE A 248 4.17 2.88 -12.08
N VAL A 249 4.27 3.67 -11.00
CA VAL A 249 3.55 4.94 -10.83
C VAL A 249 3.97 5.99 -11.87
N ILE A 250 5.28 6.13 -12.11
CA ILE A 250 5.83 7.08 -13.09
C ILE A 250 5.31 6.76 -14.50
N TYR A 251 5.44 5.51 -14.93
CA TYR A 251 5.08 5.08 -16.29
C TYR A 251 3.60 4.70 -16.44
N LEU A 252 2.81 4.90 -15.39
CA LEU A 252 1.39 4.61 -15.41
C LEU A 252 0.62 5.42 -16.46
N ALA A 253 1.09 6.63 -16.80
CA ALA A 253 0.63 7.38 -17.96
C ALA A 253 1.76 8.12 -18.68
N ARG A 254 2.95 7.51 -18.69
CA ARG A 254 4.08 7.99 -19.50
C ARG A 254 4.48 6.89 -20.48
N ASP A 255 5.11 7.33 -21.56
CA ASP A 255 5.75 6.43 -22.51
C ASP A 255 7.19 6.10 -22.04
N PRO A 256 7.71 4.90 -22.34
CA PRO A 256 7.01 3.85 -23.08
C PRO A 256 6.04 3.05 -22.21
N ARG A 257 4.84 2.76 -22.76
CA ARG A 257 3.71 2.16 -22.02
C ARG A 257 4.01 0.79 -21.41
N TRP A 258 4.96 0.04 -21.97
CA TRP A 258 5.31 -1.32 -21.52
C TRP A 258 6.02 -1.34 -20.16
N VAL A 259 6.58 -0.21 -19.71
CA VAL A 259 7.32 -0.16 -18.44
C VAL A 259 6.41 -0.38 -17.24
N ALA A 260 5.18 0.16 -17.27
CA ALA A 260 4.23 -0.05 -16.18
C ALA A 260 3.87 -1.54 -15.98
N PRO A 261 3.42 -2.31 -16.99
CA PRO A 261 3.14 -3.73 -16.80
C PRO A 261 4.39 -4.54 -16.42
N VAL A 262 5.57 -4.25 -16.98
CA VAL A 262 6.82 -4.92 -16.57
C VAL A 262 7.18 -4.63 -15.12
N ALA A 263 7.03 -3.38 -14.67
CA ALA A 263 7.25 -3.01 -13.28
C ALA A 263 6.26 -3.71 -12.32
N ALA A 264 5.01 -3.90 -12.74
CA ALA A 264 4.04 -4.67 -11.96
C ALA A 264 4.42 -6.16 -11.86
N ILE A 265 4.91 -6.76 -12.94
CA ILE A 265 5.43 -8.13 -12.95
C ILE A 265 6.63 -8.23 -11.99
N ALA A 266 7.59 -7.30 -12.08
CA ALA A 266 8.77 -7.28 -11.22
C ALA A 266 8.44 -7.08 -9.73
N ALA A 267 7.51 -6.18 -9.41
CA ALA A 267 7.01 -6.03 -8.04
C ALA A 267 6.33 -7.31 -7.53
N THR A 268 5.54 -7.97 -8.38
CA THR A 268 4.89 -9.25 -8.06
C THR A 268 5.91 -10.37 -7.83
N ALA A 269 7.02 -10.35 -8.56
CA ALA A 269 8.13 -11.28 -8.34
C ALA A 269 8.73 -11.14 -6.95
N VAL A 270 8.84 -9.93 -6.40
CA VAL A 270 9.32 -9.71 -5.03
C VAL A 270 8.31 -10.25 -4.01
N LYS A 271 7.03 -9.91 -4.17
CA LYS A 271 5.94 -10.40 -3.33
C LYS A 271 4.66 -10.57 -4.16
N PRO A 272 4.00 -11.75 -4.12
CA PRO A 272 2.90 -12.06 -5.03
C PRO A 272 1.70 -11.10 -4.92
N GLN A 273 1.43 -10.56 -3.73
CA GLN A 273 0.34 -9.60 -3.51
C GLN A 273 0.51 -8.26 -4.22
N PHE A 274 1.70 -7.91 -4.72
CA PHE A 274 1.87 -6.71 -5.54
C PHE A 274 1.17 -6.82 -6.90
N ILE A 275 0.68 -8.00 -7.28
CA ILE A 275 -0.20 -8.16 -8.44
C ILE A 275 -1.43 -7.23 -8.38
N LEU A 276 -1.88 -6.88 -7.17
CA LEU A 276 -3.04 -6.03 -6.94
C LEU A 276 -2.87 -4.61 -7.50
N ILE A 277 -1.63 -4.14 -7.72
CA ILE A 277 -1.39 -2.81 -8.30
C ILE A 277 -1.88 -2.72 -9.77
N VAL A 278 -2.04 -3.87 -10.44
CA VAL A 278 -2.62 -3.97 -11.80
C VAL A 278 -4.03 -3.37 -11.86
N LEU A 279 -4.75 -3.32 -10.74
CA LEU A 279 -6.07 -2.68 -10.67
C LEU A 279 -6.05 -1.18 -11.03
N ALA A 280 -4.92 -0.49 -10.85
CA ALA A 280 -4.78 0.89 -11.35
C ALA A 280 -4.83 0.94 -12.89
N LEU A 281 -4.26 -0.05 -13.60
CA LEU A 281 -4.36 -0.13 -15.07
C LEU A 281 -5.80 -0.36 -15.52
N VAL A 282 -6.55 -1.20 -14.80
CA VAL A 282 -7.99 -1.42 -15.04
C VAL A 282 -8.78 -0.13 -14.86
N ALA A 283 -8.55 0.59 -13.75
CA ALA A 283 -9.22 1.87 -13.47
C ALA A 283 -9.00 2.93 -14.56
N MET A 284 -7.83 2.91 -15.22
CA MET A 284 -7.48 3.80 -16.33
C MET A 284 -7.84 3.25 -17.72
N ARG A 285 -8.60 2.14 -17.80
CA ARG A 285 -9.01 1.50 -19.08
C ARG A 285 -7.85 0.94 -19.90
N ARG A 286 -6.68 0.70 -19.30
CA ARG A 286 -5.52 0.06 -19.94
C ARG A 286 -5.61 -1.47 -19.86
N MET A 287 -6.71 -2.05 -20.37
CA MET A 287 -7.02 -3.48 -20.19
C MET A 287 -5.98 -4.43 -20.78
N ARG A 288 -5.41 -4.08 -21.94
CA ARG A 288 -4.33 -4.87 -22.56
C ARG A 288 -3.10 -4.93 -21.65
N ASP A 289 -2.68 -3.79 -21.11
CA ASP A 289 -1.51 -3.73 -20.22
C ASP A 289 -1.80 -4.43 -18.89
N ALA A 290 -3.03 -4.33 -18.39
CA ALA A 290 -3.47 -5.05 -17.21
C ALA A 290 -3.40 -6.58 -17.43
N ALA A 291 -3.91 -7.06 -18.57
CA ALA A 291 -3.85 -8.47 -18.93
C ALA A 291 -2.40 -8.95 -19.11
N LEU A 292 -1.54 -8.18 -19.78
CA LEU A 292 -0.12 -8.50 -19.93
C LEU A 292 0.60 -8.59 -18.59
N ALA A 293 0.35 -7.65 -17.68
CA ALA A 293 0.92 -7.69 -16.33
C ALA A 293 0.44 -8.91 -15.54
N ALA A 294 -0.87 -9.20 -15.59
CA ALA A 294 -1.46 -10.33 -14.88
C ALA A 294 -0.93 -11.68 -15.39
N VAL A 295 -0.97 -11.91 -16.71
CA VAL A 295 -0.48 -13.14 -17.34
C VAL A 295 1.02 -13.27 -17.14
N GLY A 296 1.79 -12.19 -17.32
CA GLY A 296 3.25 -12.20 -17.14
C GLY A 296 3.65 -12.53 -15.71
N ALA A 297 2.93 -12.01 -14.72
CA ALA A 297 3.22 -12.31 -13.31
C ALA A 297 2.88 -13.76 -12.95
N VAL A 298 1.73 -14.28 -13.39
CA VAL A 298 1.35 -15.68 -13.19
C VAL A 298 2.34 -16.61 -13.87
N ALA A 299 2.74 -16.31 -15.10
CA ALA A 299 3.73 -17.09 -15.85
C ALA A 299 5.09 -17.08 -15.14
N LEU A 300 5.56 -15.92 -14.67
CA LEU A 300 6.82 -15.81 -13.94
C LEU A 300 6.82 -16.64 -12.65
N ILE A 301 5.73 -16.57 -11.88
CA ILE A 301 5.57 -17.39 -10.67
C ILE A 301 5.58 -18.87 -11.04
N ALA A 302 4.77 -19.30 -12.02
CA ALA A 302 4.68 -20.70 -12.43
C ALA A 302 6.03 -21.25 -12.93
N VAL A 303 6.74 -20.50 -13.78
CA VAL A 303 8.07 -20.88 -14.27
C VAL A 303 9.08 -20.96 -13.12
N SER A 304 8.98 -20.09 -12.12
CA SER A 304 9.88 -20.14 -10.97
C SER A 304 9.73 -21.43 -10.15
N PHE A 305 8.52 -22.02 -10.10
CA PHE A 305 8.31 -23.33 -9.46
C PHE A 305 8.89 -24.49 -10.26
N LEU A 306 8.96 -24.38 -11.59
CA LEU A 306 9.64 -25.38 -12.43
C LEU A 306 11.15 -25.39 -12.21
N ALA A 307 11.72 -24.23 -11.85
CA ALA A 307 13.13 -24.08 -11.54
C ALA A 307 13.49 -24.42 -10.08
N TRP A 308 12.48 -24.62 -9.22
CA TRP A 308 12.71 -24.97 -7.82
C TRP A 308 12.88 -26.49 -7.66
N PRO A 309 13.77 -26.97 -6.77
CA PRO A 309 13.93 -28.39 -6.52
C PRO A 309 12.62 -29.09 -6.12
N GLY A 310 12.51 -30.38 -6.47
CA GLY A 310 11.36 -31.23 -6.14
C GLY A 310 10.26 -31.23 -7.21
N SER A 311 9.05 -31.64 -6.81
CA SER A 311 7.86 -31.70 -7.67
C SER A 311 7.20 -30.32 -7.79
N PRO A 312 7.16 -29.69 -8.98
CA PRO A 312 6.59 -28.35 -9.13
C PRO A 312 5.10 -28.28 -8.76
N ILE A 313 4.35 -29.36 -9.04
CA ILE A 313 2.91 -29.42 -8.74
C ILE A 313 2.67 -29.47 -7.24
N ASP A 314 3.44 -30.28 -6.51
CA ASP A 314 3.32 -30.35 -5.05
C ASP A 314 3.75 -29.04 -4.41
N ASN A 315 4.84 -28.43 -4.89
CA ASN A 315 5.30 -27.12 -4.42
C ASN A 315 4.21 -26.04 -4.60
N ILE A 316 3.55 -25.98 -5.75
CA ILE A 316 2.46 -25.03 -6.01
C ILE A 316 1.27 -25.32 -5.08
N ARG A 317 0.88 -26.60 -4.94
CA ARG A 317 -0.25 -27.00 -4.08
C ARG A 317 0.01 -26.61 -2.62
N ASN A 318 1.21 -26.86 -2.14
CA ASN A 318 1.63 -26.58 -0.77
C ASN A 318 1.72 -25.07 -0.52
N TRP A 319 2.36 -24.32 -1.42
CA TRP A 319 2.39 -22.86 -1.38
C TRP A 319 0.98 -22.24 -1.40
N TRP A 320 0.07 -22.78 -2.21
CA TRP A 320 -1.32 -22.32 -2.23
C TRP A 320 -2.01 -22.56 -0.89
N GLY A 321 -1.79 -23.73 -0.28
CA GLY A 321 -2.22 -24.03 1.09
C GLY A 321 -1.74 -22.94 2.05
N ASP A 322 -0.44 -22.67 2.05
CA ASP A 322 0.19 -21.62 2.87
C ASP A 322 -0.45 -20.26 2.68
N VAL A 323 -0.60 -19.80 1.42
CA VAL A 323 -1.21 -18.50 1.12
C VAL A 323 -2.64 -18.40 1.65
N THR A 324 -3.43 -19.46 1.55
CA THR A 324 -4.83 -19.45 2.02
C THR A 324 -4.95 -19.54 3.55
N THR A 325 -3.97 -20.15 4.21
CA THR A 325 -3.91 -20.22 5.67
C THR A 325 -3.08 -19.10 6.29
N TYR A 326 -2.45 -18.27 5.46
CA TYR A 326 -1.54 -17.22 5.90
C TYR A 326 -2.23 -16.27 6.87
N GLY A 327 -1.67 -16.18 8.07
CA GLY A 327 -2.22 -15.38 9.16
C GLY A 327 -3.04 -16.14 10.21
N ARG A 328 -3.41 -17.41 9.96
CA ARG A 328 -4.07 -18.25 10.99
C ARG A 328 -3.18 -18.52 12.19
N THR A 329 -1.91 -18.84 11.94
CA THR A 329 -0.92 -19.12 13.00
C THR A 329 -0.41 -17.86 13.69
N SER A 330 -0.44 -16.73 12.97
CA SER A 330 -0.01 -15.44 13.51
C SER A 330 -1.08 -14.78 14.38
N GLY A 331 -2.37 -14.99 14.09
CA GLY A 331 -3.45 -14.29 14.78
C GLY A 331 -3.46 -12.77 14.46
N PRO A 332 -4.63 -12.11 14.56
CA PRO A 332 -4.75 -10.69 14.24
C PRO A 332 -4.22 -9.73 15.33
N ASP A 333 -3.83 -10.23 16.51
CA ASP A 333 -3.46 -9.44 17.70
C ASP A 333 -2.08 -9.81 18.26
N ARG A 334 -1.03 -9.77 17.43
CA ARG A 334 0.37 -9.94 17.89
C ARG A 334 0.98 -8.61 18.31
N GLU A 335 2.15 -8.70 18.94
CA GLU A 335 3.01 -7.58 19.36
C GLU A 335 3.16 -6.48 18.30
N VAL A 336 3.07 -6.83 17.01
CA VAL A 336 3.07 -5.87 15.91
C VAL A 336 1.71 -5.81 15.24
N THR A 337 1.17 -4.59 15.13
CA THR A 337 -0.15 -4.30 14.56
C THR A 337 -0.28 -4.82 13.13
N ASN A 338 -1.23 -5.74 12.93
CA ASN A 338 -1.67 -6.19 11.61
C ASN A 338 -2.46 -5.07 10.91
N LEU A 339 -2.03 -4.66 9.72
CA LEU A 339 -2.65 -3.57 8.94
C LEU A 339 -3.76 -4.05 8.00
N SER A 340 -3.97 -5.35 7.88
CA SER A 340 -4.95 -5.92 6.96
C SER A 340 -6.41 -5.61 7.35
N ALA A 341 -7.32 -5.80 6.39
CA ALA A 341 -8.75 -5.63 6.60
C ALA A 341 -9.30 -6.56 7.70
N VAL A 342 -8.71 -7.74 7.92
CA VAL A 342 -9.17 -8.64 8.99
C VAL A 342 -8.94 -8.05 10.37
N ARG A 343 -7.89 -7.23 10.59
CA ARG A 343 -7.71 -6.53 11.86
C ARG A 343 -8.88 -5.60 12.16
N ALA A 344 -9.37 -4.86 11.17
CA ALA A 344 -10.51 -3.97 11.36
C ALA A 344 -11.78 -4.75 11.77
N VAL A 345 -12.02 -5.91 11.14
CA VAL A 345 -13.13 -6.81 11.51
C VAL A 345 -12.94 -7.36 12.92
N TRP A 346 -11.73 -7.77 13.28
CA TRP A 346 -11.42 -8.29 14.61
C TRP A 346 -11.62 -7.22 15.69
N VAL A 347 -11.13 -5.99 15.49
CA VAL A 347 -11.29 -4.86 16.42
C VAL A 347 -12.78 -4.52 16.61
N LEU A 348 -13.57 -4.57 15.53
CA LEU A 348 -15.02 -4.41 15.63
C LEU A 348 -15.65 -5.52 16.47
N GLY A 349 -15.24 -6.78 16.28
CA GLY A 349 -15.69 -7.90 17.09
C GLY A 349 -15.35 -7.72 18.57
N ASP A 350 -14.12 -7.31 18.86
CA ASP A 350 -13.62 -7.07 20.22
C ASP A 350 -14.37 -5.94 20.94
N LEU A 351 -14.63 -4.83 20.23
CA LEU A 351 -15.44 -3.72 20.74
C LEU A 351 -16.86 -4.16 21.11
N LEU A 352 -17.45 -5.08 20.33
CA LEU A 352 -18.80 -5.58 20.54
C LEU A 352 -18.88 -6.68 21.59
N ASP A 353 -17.81 -7.46 21.81
CA ASP A 353 -17.78 -8.57 22.77
C ASP A 353 -18.08 -8.10 24.21
N GLY A 354 -17.64 -6.89 24.57
CA GLY A 354 -17.92 -6.27 25.86
C GLY A 354 -19.38 -5.84 26.08
N ALA A 355 -20.25 -5.93 25.07
CA ALA A 355 -21.65 -5.51 25.17
C ALA A 355 -22.56 -6.62 25.73
N PRO A 356 -23.66 -6.27 26.42
CA PRO A 356 -24.56 -7.26 26.99
C PRO A 356 -25.34 -8.05 25.92
N ALA A 357 -25.70 -9.29 26.29
CA ALA A 357 -26.62 -10.17 25.57
C ALA A 357 -26.22 -10.47 24.10
N PHE A 358 -27.16 -10.27 23.16
CA PHE A 358 -27.00 -10.62 21.75
C PHE A 358 -25.79 -9.90 21.11
N ILE A 359 -25.56 -8.63 21.48
CA ILE A 359 -24.47 -7.83 20.90
C ILE A 359 -23.12 -8.42 21.26
N GLY A 360 -22.91 -8.83 22.51
CA GLY A 360 -21.69 -9.54 22.93
C GLY A 360 -21.49 -10.87 22.20
N SER A 361 -22.57 -11.65 22.02
CA SER A 361 -22.48 -12.91 21.27
C SER A 361 -22.13 -12.69 19.79
N LEU A 362 -22.64 -11.61 19.18
CA LEU A 362 -22.29 -11.21 17.82
C LEU A 362 -20.82 -10.80 17.73
N GLY A 363 -20.32 -10.02 18.72
CA GLY A 363 -18.92 -9.63 18.82
C GLY A 363 -17.96 -10.82 18.82
N ARG A 364 -18.24 -11.83 19.65
CA ARG A 364 -17.47 -13.10 19.65
C ARG A 364 -17.52 -13.82 18.32
N GLY A 365 -18.70 -13.94 17.72
CA GLY A 365 -18.84 -14.57 16.40
C GLY A 365 -18.02 -13.86 15.32
N ILE A 366 -17.99 -12.51 15.31
CA ILE A 366 -17.17 -11.71 14.40
C ILE A 366 -15.67 -11.96 14.64
N LYS A 367 -15.26 -12.00 15.91
CA LYS A 367 -13.87 -12.24 16.32
C LYS A 367 -13.40 -13.63 15.90
N ASP A 368 -14.19 -14.65 16.17
CA ASP A 368 -13.92 -16.05 15.79
C ASP A 368 -13.86 -16.19 14.28
N PHE A 369 -14.77 -15.56 13.54
CA PHE A 369 -14.75 -15.53 12.08
C PHE A 369 -13.45 -14.93 11.54
N ALA A 370 -13.01 -13.79 12.09
CA ALA A 370 -11.77 -13.14 11.66
C ALA A 370 -10.53 -14.04 11.88
N ILE A 371 -10.51 -14.82 12.95
CA ILE A 371 -9.43 -15.76 13.26
C ILE A 371 -9.46 -16.98 12.32
N GLN A 372 -10.64 -17.56 12.09
CA GLN A 372 -10.80 -18.78 11.27
C GLN A 372 -10.63 -18.51 9.78
N HIS A 373 -10.99 -17.31 9.32
CA HIS A 373 -11.05 -16.91 7.91
C HIS A 373 -10.30 -15.60 7.62
N PRO A 374 -8.99 -15.51 7.92
CA PRO A 374 -8.27 -14.24 7.86
C PRO A 374 -8.20 -13.62 6.47
N GLY A 375 -8.30 -14.42 5.40
CA GLY A 375 -8.31 -13.91 4.03
C GLY A 375 -9.65 -13.35 3.54
N VAL A 376 -10.78 -13.68 4.20
CA VAL A 376 -12.12 -13.31 3.69
C VAL A 376 -12.38 -11.80 3.72
N PRO A 377 -12.10 -11.06 4.80
CA PRO A 377 -12.28 -9.60 4.81
C PRO A 377 -11.49 -8.90 3.70
N GLY A 378 -10.25 -9.34 3.45
CA GLY A 378 -9.41 -8.83 2.38
C GLY A 378 -9.96 -9.14 0.99
N ALA A 379 -10.47 -10.37 0.77
CA ALA A 379 -11.12 -10.76 -0.48
C ALA A 379 -12.40 -9.95 -0.76
N VAL A 380 -13.22 -9.67 0.26
CA VAL A 380 -14.40 -8.81 0.14
C VAL A 380 -13.99 -7.38 -0.21
N LEU A 381 -12.98 -6.82 0.46
CA LEU A 381 -12.45 -5.49 0.13
C LEU A 381 -11.94 -5.43 -1.32
N LEU A 382 -11.18 -6.45 -1.74
CA LEU A 382 -10.69 -6.56 -3.11
C LEU A 382 -11.83 -6.58 -4.11
N LEU A 383 -12.87 -7.38 -3.88
CA LEU A 383 -14.04 -7.45 -4.75
C LEU A 383 -14.73 -6.08 -4.87
N VAL A 384 -14.92 -5.38 -3.75
CA VAL A 384 -15.49 -4.01 -3.74
C VAL A 384 -14.63 -3.05 -4.57
N CYS A 385 -13.31 -3.09 -4.42
CA CYS A 385 -12.40 -2.26 -5.21
C CYS A 385 -12.42 -2.61 -6.70
N VAL A 386 -12.43 -3.90 -7.07
CA VAL A 386 -12.53 -4.37 -8.46
C VAL A 386 -13.83 -3.88 -9.09
N VAL A 387 -14.96 -4.14 -8.44
CA VAL A 387 -16.29 -3.70 -8.92
C VAL A 387 -16.32 -2.18 -9.04
N GLY A 388 -15.84 -1.45 -8.03
CA GLY A 388 -15.77 0.01 -8.05
C GLY A 388 -14.94 0.55 -9.21
N PHE A 389 -13.77 -0.04 -9.46
CA PHE A 389 -12.89 0.35 -10.57
C PHE A 389 -13.46 -0.01 -11.93
N VAL A 390 -14.12 -1.15 -12.08
CA VAL A 390 -14.76 -1.55 -13.34
C VAL A 390 -15.96 -0.65 -13.65
N LEU A 391 -16.84 -0.41 -12.67
CA LEU A 391 -18.05 0.41 -12.83
C LEU A 391 -17.73 1.89 -13.05
N ARG A 392 -16.68 2.42 -12.39
CA ARG A 392 -16.26 3.82 -12.51
C ARG A 392 -14.98 4.00 -13.34
N ARG A 393 -14.67 3.05 -14.23
CA ARG A 393 -13.45 3.09 -15.06
C ARG A 393 -13.40 4.37 -15.89
N GLY A 394 -12.31 5.11 -15.79
CA GLY A 394 -12.12 6.41 -16.45
C GLY A 394 -12.76 7.62 -15.74
N SER A 395 -13.59 7.42 -14.72
CA SER A 395 -14.14 8.52 -13.90
C SER A 395 -13.38 8.75 -12.59
N ILE A 396 -12.63 7.75 -12.13
CA ILE A 396 -11.81 7.86 -10.91
C ILE A 396 -10.56 8.69 -11.20
N PRO A 397 -10.28 9.75 -10.43
CA PRO A 397 -9.02 10.48 -10.52
C PRO A 397 -7.82 9.54 -10.38
N ARG A 398 -6.83 9.69 -11.26
CA ARG A 398 -5.67 8.79 -11.33
C ARG A 398 -4.94 8.68 -9.99
N SER A 399 -4.77 9.79 -9.27
CA SER A 399 -4.13 9.81 -7.94
C SER A 399 -4.85 8.89 -6.95
N ILE A 400 -6.18 8.92 -6.94
CA ILE A 400 -7.01 8.06 -6.08
C ILE A 400 -6.86 6.59 -6.49
N ALA A 401 -6.92 6.30 -7.79
CA ALA A 401 -6.77 4.93 -8.30
C ALA A 401 -5.40 4.32 -7.92
N VAL A 402 -4.33 5.12 -8.04
CA VAL A 402 -2.97 4.72 -7.65
C VAL A 402 -2.86 4.48 -6.16
N VAL A 403 -3.33 5.41 -5.32
CA VAL A 403 -3.24 5.27 -3.86
C VAL A 403 -4.00 4.04 -3.38
N ILE A 404 -5.22 3.81 -3.89
CA ILE A 404 -6.00 2.61 -3.55
C ILE A 404 -5.23 1.36 -4.00
N ALA A 405 -4.80 1.29 -5.25
CA ALA A 405 -4.11 0.11 -5.78
C ALA A 405 -2.80 -0.21 -5.03
N LEU A 406 -2.05 0.81 -4.61
CA LEU A 406 -0.83 0.68 -3.81
C LEU A 406 -1.09 0.26 -2.35
N ALA A 407 -2.26 0.61 -1.79
CA ALA A 407 -2.64 0.21 -0.45
C ALA A 407 -3.16 -1.24 -0.36
N LEU A 408 -3.75 -1.77 -1.44
CA LEU A 408 -4.33 -3.12 -1.46
C LEU A 408 -3.36 -4.24 -1.05
N PRO A 409 -2.08 -4.26 -1.48
CA PRO A 409 -1.09 -5.23 -0.99
C PRO A 409 -0.92 -5.24 0.53
N ALA A 410 -1.21 -4.14 1.22
CA ALA A 410 -1.17 -4.06 2.67
C ALA A 410 -2.51 -4.47 3.33
N LEU A 411 -3.63 -4.26 2.64
CA LEU A 411 -4.98 -4.42 3.19
C LEU A 411 -5.61 -5.80 2.92
N VAL A 412 -5.26 -6.43 1.80
CA VAL A 412 -5.90 -7.66 1.31
C VAL A 412 -5.35 -8.95 1.95
N PRO A 413 -4.02 -9.13 2.15
CA PRO A 413 -3.52 -10.34 2.80
C PRO A 413 -4.05 -10.50 4.23
N GLY A 414 -4.21 -11.73 4.72
CA GLY A 414 -4.72 -11.98 6.09
C GLY A 414 -3.82 -11.42 7.20
N VAL A 415 -2.52 -11.28 6.92
CA VAL A 415 -1.57 -10.58 7.79
C VAL A 415 -0.67 -9.69 6.94
N SER A 416 -0.50 -8.45 7.40
CA SER A 416 0.36 -7.45 6.78
C SER A 416 0.87 -6.53 7.87
N TYR A 417 2.15 -6.17 7.82
CA TYR A 417 2.80 -5.35 8.84
C TYR A 417 3.22 -3.98 8.29
N GLY A 418 3.74 -3.13 9.19
CA GLY A 418 4.14 -1.75 8.91
C GLY A 418 5.01 -1.55 7.66
N TYR A 419 5.87 -2.52 7.34
CA TYR A 419 6.73 -2.46 6.15
C TYR A 419 5.97 -2.41 4.81
N TYR A 420 4.71 -2.87 4.72
CA TYR A 420 3.93 -2.70 3.48
C TYR A 420 3.49 -1.25 3.24
N LEU A 421 3.56 -0.37 4.25
CA LEU A 421 3.31 1.07 4.08
C LEU A 421 4.45 1.78 3.33
N LEU A 422 5.48 1.06 2.87
CA LEU A 422 6.51 1.57 1.97
C LEU A 422 5.95 2.27 0.72
N PHE A 423 4.75 1.90 0.26
CA PHE A 423 4.10 2.61 -0.84
C PHE A 423 3.87 4.10 -0.53
N ALA A 424 3.78 4.51 0.73
CA ALA A 424 3.66 5.91 1.12
C ALA A 424 4.87 6.74 0.67
N VAL A 425 6.07 6.14 0.66
CA VAL A 425 7.28 6.77 0.10
C VAL A 425 7.11 6.99 -1.40
N VAL A 426 6.56 6.01 -2.12
CA VAL A 426 6.27 6.13 -3.56
C VAL A 426 5.26 7.25 -3.82
N VAL A 427 4.19 7.33 -3.02
CA VAL A 427 3.19 8.40 -3.11
C VAL A 427 3.82 9.76 -2.80
N ALA A 428 4.65 9.86 -1.77
CA ALA A 428 5.35 11.08 -1.41
C ALA A 428 6.27 11.55 -2.56
N VAL A 429 7.04 10.65 -3.17
CA VAL A 429 7.87 10.97 -4.34
C VAL A 429 7.02 11.33 -5.55
N ALA A 430 5.87 10.69 -5.77
CA ALA A 430 4.97 11.05 -6.87
C ALA A 430 4.35 12.44 -6.70
N ILE A 431 4.14 12.90 -5.46
CA ILE A 431 3.59 14.23 -5.13
C ILE A 431 4.67 15.31 -5.11
N CYS A 432 5.80 15.02 -4.46
CA CYS A 432 6.89 15.98 -4.23
C CYS A 432 7.93 15.98 -5.35
N GLY A 433 7.92 14.95 -6.20
CA GLY A 433 8.88 14.77 -7.27
C GLY A 433 8.90 15.93 -8.26
N PRO A 434 10.02 16.12 -8.96
CA PRO A 434 10.19 17.24 -9.87
C PRO A 434 9.15 17.17 -11.01
N VAL A 435 8.40 18.26 -11.15
CA VAL A 435 7.57 18.55 -12.32
C VAL A 435 8.51 18.60 -13.52
N GLU A 436 8.23 17.85 -14.58
CA GLU A 436 9.10 17.90 -15.76
C GLU A 436 9.09 19.32 -16.36
N PRO A 437 10.22 19.77 -16.93
CA PRO A 437 10.24 20.98 -17.74
C PRO A 437 9.21 20.94 -18.88
N SER A 438 8.90 19.74 -19.39
CA SER A 438 7.86 19.50 -20.40
C SER A 438 6.43 19.79 -19.87
N ASP A 439 6.17 19.53 -18.59
CA ASP A 439 4.90 19.82 -17.91
C ASP A 439 4.80 21.31 -17.57
N LEU A 440 5.92 21.95 -17.22
CA LEU A 440 6.02 23.41 -17.12
C LEU A 440 5.83 24.09 -18.48
N ALA A 441 6.39 23.55 -19.56
CA ALA A 441 6.25 24.06 -20.92
C ALA A 441 4.85 23.80 -21.50
N ARG A 442 4.17 22.72 -21.11
CA ARG A 442 2.75 22.47 -21.44
C ARG A 442 1.82 23.38 -20.65
N GLY A 443 2.09 23.62 -19.37
CA GLY A 443 1.39 24.64 -18.59
C GLY A 443 1.57 26.04 -19.17
N ALA A 444 2.79 26.40 -19.58
CA ALA A 444 3.09 27.67 -20.24
C ALA A 444 2.43 27.79 -21.62
N ARG A 445 2.37 26.72 -22.42
CA ARG A 445 1.67 26.70 -23.71
C ARG A 445 0.15 26.73 -23.58
N ALA A 446 -0.42 26.06 -22.57
CA ALA A 446 -1.84 26.16 -22.25
C ALA A 446 -2.22 27.57 -21.76
N ALA A 447 -1.31 28.27 -21.09
CA ALA A 447 -1.47 29.67 -20.72
C ALA A 447 -1.18 30.65 -21.88
N GLY A 448 -0.35 30.26 -22.85
CA GLY A 448 0.07 31.07 -24.00
C GLY A 448 -0.76 30.90 -25.27
N GLY A 449 -1.72 29.98 -25.32
CA GLY A 449 -2.64 29.77 -26.46
C GLY A 449 -3.91 30.64 -26.44
N LEU A 450 -3.92 31.70 -25.63
CA LEU A 450 -5.02 32.68 -25.50
C LEU A 450 -4.61 34.09 -25.97
N PHE A 451 -3.51 34.19 -26.73
CA PHE A 451 -3.08 35.43 -27.40
C PHE A 451 -3.46 35.42 -28.87
#